data_AF-T1X816-F1
#
_entry.id   AF-T1X816-F1
#
_cell.length_a   1.000
_cell.length_b   1.000
_cell.length_c   1.000
_cell.angle_alpha   90.00
_cell.angle_beta   90.00
_cell.angle_gamma   90.00
#
_symmetry.space_group_name_H-M   'P 1'
#
loop_
_entity.id
_entity.type
_entity.pdbx_description
1 polymer ?
#
loop_
_entity_poly.entity_id
_entity_poly.type
_entity_poly.pdbx_seq_one_letter_code
_entity_poly.pdbx_strand_id
1 'polypeptide(L)'
;MAFDVMKEQFATIDSMTTSKITSWIRQVGWPSLGPILVILLLVGGAATFGIYKGAQWRAFKTAHNCQKVEHVSGDVLPIFGVNPSNGQPSFGVAIEPDKVGWRCDDGVTYWR
;
A
#
# COMPACT_ATOMS: atom_id res chain seq x y z
N MET A 1 -57.31 -29.88 11.42
CA MET A 1 -57.07 -29.26 12.75
C MET A 1 -55.70 -29.64 13.33
N ALA A 2 -55.26 -30.90 13.36
CA ALA A 2 -53.92 -31.26 13.86
C ALA A 2 -52.75 -30.80 12.94
N PHE A 3 -53.00 -30.66 11.63
CA PHE A 3 -51.97 -30.30 10.66
C PHE A 3 -51.63 -28.80 10.64
N ASP A 4 -52.58 -27.93 10.98
CA ASP A 4 -52.36 -26.48 11.06
C ASP A 4 -51.52 -26.09 12.28
N VAL A 5 -51.76 -26.74 13.43
CA VAL A 5 -50.99 -26.52 14.66
C VAL A 5 -49.52 -26.89 14.47
N MET A 6 -49.20 -27.92 13.68
CA MET A 6 -47.80 -28.30 13.42
C MET A 6 -47.07 -27.31 12.49
N LYS A 7 -47.79 -26.63 11.58
CA LYS A 7 -47.20 -25.62 10.69
C LYS A 7 -46.80 -24.35 11.43
N GLU A 8 -47.59 -23.90 12.40
CA GLU A 8 -47.25 -22.75 13.24
C GLU A 8 -46.03 -23.01 14.13
N GLN A 9 -45.91 -24.23 14.67
CA GLN A 9 -44.76 -24.58 15.52
C GLN A 9 -43.45 -24.65 14.73
N PHE A 10 -43.46 -25.14 13.48
CA PHE A 10 -42.27 -25.19 12.64
C PHE A 10 -41.78 -23.79 12.22
N ALA A 11 -42.69 -22.89 11.84
CA ALA A 11 -42.35 -21.51 11.47
C ALA A 11 -41.72 -20.71 12.63
N THR A 12 -42.09 -21.04 13.87
CA THR A 12 -41.58 -20.36 15.07
C THR A 12 -40.16 -20.81 15.43
N ILE A 13 -39.80 -22.08 15.17
CA ILE A 13 -38.47 -22.64 15.45
C ILE A 13 -37.42 -22.14 14.45
N ASP A 14 -37.78 -21.99 13.16
CA ASP A 14 -36.88 -21.50 12.12
C ASP A 14 -36.50 -20.01 12.29
N SER A 15 -37.41 -19.19 12.82
CA SER A 15 -37.13 -17.76 13.08
C SER A 15 -36.21 -17.53 14.31
N MET A 16 -36.26 -18.44 15.29
CA MET A 16 -35.46 -18.35 16.53
C MET A 16 -34.00 -18.80 16.35
N THR A 17 -33.74 -19.78 15.49
CA THR A 17 -32.37 -20.28 15.20
C THR A 17 -31.60 -19.33 14.27
N THR A 18 -32.27 -18.79 13.26
CA THR A 18 -31.66 -17.92 12.25
C THR A 18 -31.20 -16.58 12.83
N SER A 19 -31.93 -16.02 13.80
CA SER A 19 -31.60 -14.72 14.43
C SER A 19 -30.42 -14.79 15.39
N LYS A 20 -30.23 -15.90 16.10
CA LYS A 20 -29.09 -16.09 17.01
C LYS A 20 -27.80 -16.38 16.23
N ILE A 21 -27.84 -17.18 15.17
CA ILE A 21 -26.64 -17.49 14.38
C ILE A 21 -26.10 -16.25 13.67
N THR A 22 -26.97 -15.41 13.13
CA THR A 22 -26.58 -14.14 12.48
C THR A 22 -26.03 -13.12 13.47
N SER A 23 -26.49 -13.09 14.73
CA SER A 23 -25.96 -12.15 15.73
C SER A 23 -24.54 -12.50 16.18
N TRP A 24 -24.23 -13.79 16.39
CA TRP A 24 -22.87 -14.24 16.78
C TRP A 24 -21.83 -14.02 15.67
N ILE A 25 -22.20 -14.23 14.40
CA ILE A 25 -21.31 -13.97 13.24
C ILE A 25 -20.98 -12.47 13.13
N ARG A 26 -21.97 -11.61 13.39
CA ARG A 26 -21.78 -10.14 13.42
C ARG A 26 -20.91 -9.66 14.59
N GLN A 27 -20.97 -10.34 15.73
CA GLN A 27 -20.34 -9.89 16.97
C GLN A 27 -18.89 -10.38 17.14
N VAL A 28 -18.53 -11.54 16.57
CA VAL A 28 -17.21 -12.17 16.79
C VAL A 28 -16.32 -12.18 15.55
N GLY A 29 -16.88 -12.29 14.34
CA GLY A 29 -16.08 -12.51 13.12
C GLY A 29 -15.69 -11.25 12.35
N TRP A 30 -16.54 -10.22 12.35
CA TRP A 30 -16.38 -9.04 11.49
C TRP A 30 -15.40 -7.96 12.00
N PRO A 31 -15.38 -7.60 13.31
CA PRO A 31 -14.52 -6.51 13.78
C PRO A 31 -13.02 -6.86 13.80
N SER A 32 -12.67 -8.15 13.78
CA SER A 32 -11.30 -8.65 13.81
C SER A 32 -10.75 -8.98 12.41
N LEU A 33 -11.56 -9.59 11.52
CA LEU A 33 -11.10 -9.97 10.18
C LEU A 33 -11.15 -8.83 9.16
N GLY A 34 -12.07 -7.87 9.33
CA GLY A 34 -12.20 -6.69 8.48
C GLY A 34 -10.89 -5.88 8.35
N PRO A 35 -10.29 -5.40 9.45
CA PRO A 35 -9.06 -4.61 9.37
C PRO A 35 -7.86 -5.41 8.83
N ILE A 36 -7.78 -6.71 9.14
CA ILE A 36 -6.70 -7.58 8.62
C ILE A 36 -6.78 -7.71 7.09
N LEU A 37 -7.98 -7.90 6.55
CA LEU A 37 -8.18 -7.95 5.08
C LEU A 37 -7.79 -6.65 4.40
N VAL A 38 -8.14 -5.50 4.99
CA VAL A 38 -7.76 -4.18 4.45
C VAL A 38 -6.24 -4.01 4.45
N ILE A 39 -5.56 -4.38 5.53
CA ILE A 39 -4.09 -4.32 5.61
C ILE A 39 -3.44 -5.22 4.56
N LEU A 40 -3.93 -6.46 4.40
CA LEU A 40 -3.41 -7.37 3.38
C LEU A 40 -3.60 -6.83 1.95
N LEU A 41 -4.74 -6.20 1.68
CA LEU A 41 -5.01 -5.55 0.40
C LEU A 41 -4.07 -4.37 0.13
N LEU A 42 -3.82 -3.53 1.14
CA LEU A 42 -2.91 -2.39 1.03
C LEU A 42 -1.46 -2.84 0.81
N VAL A 43 -0.99 -3.82 1.59
CA VAL A 43 0.38 -4.35 1.47
C VAL A 43 0.56 -5.09 0.14
N GLY A 44 -0.38 -5.95 -0.23
CA GLY A 44 -0.35 -6.67 -1.51
C GLY A 44 -0.44 -5.72 -2.71
N GLY A 45 -1.30 -4.70 -2.64
CA GLY A 45 -1.44 -3.67 -3.67
C GLY A 45 -0.17 -2.83 -3.83
N ALA A 46 0.45 -2.38 -2.72
CA ALA A 46 1.69 -1.62 -2.77
C ALA A 46 2.86 -2.44 -3.35
N ALA A 47 2.98 -3.70 -2.94
CA ALA A 47 4.04 -4.60 -3.43
C ALA A 47 3.91 -4.86 -4.94
N THR A 48 2.71 -5.18 -5.42
CA THR A 48 2.46 -5.44 -6.85
C THR A 48 2.71 -4.21 -7.71
N PHE A 49 2.31 -3.03 -7.25
CA PHE A 49 2.56 -1.77 -7.96
C PHE A 49 4.05 -1.43 -8.08
N GLY A 50 4.83 -1.67 -7.01
CA GLY A 50 6.29 -1.51 -7.04
C GLY A 50 6.97 -2.46 -8.02
N ILE A 51 6.57 -3.74 -8.02
CA ILE A 51 7.10 -4.75 -8.93
C ILE A 51 6.80 -4.39 -10.39
N TYR A 52 5.59 -3.91 -10.68
CA TYR A 52 5.18 -3.55 -12.04
C TYR A 52 6.04 -2.42 -12.62
N LYS A 53 6.27 -1.35 -11.86
CA LYS A 53 7.16 -0.25 -12.28
C LYS A 53 8.60 -0.73 -12.54
N GLY A 54 9.13 -1.59 -11.67
CA GLY A 54 10.46 -2.17 -11.83
C GLY A 54 10.56 -3.09 -13.05
N ALA A 55 9.51 -3.87 -13.35
CA ALA A 55 9.45 -4.72 -14.52
C ALA A 55 9.39 -3.91 -15.82
N GLN A 56 8.56 -2.87 -15.87
CA GLN A 56 8.49 -1.96 -17.02
C GLN A 56 9.82 -1.28 -17.28
N TRP A 57 10.50 -0.80 -16.24
CA TRP A 57 11.81 -0.18 -16.39
C TRP A 57 12.87 -1.16 -16.91
N ARG A 58 12.88 -2.40 -16.41
CA ARG A 58 13.79 -3.44 -16.92
C ARG A 58 13.54 -3.73 -18.40
N ALA A 59 12.27 -3.89 -18.79
CA ALA A 59 11.90 -4.10 -20.18
C ALA A 59 12.34 -2.93 -21.09
N PHE A 60 12.09 -1.68 -20.64
CA PHE A 60 12.52 -0.47 -21.35
C PHE A 60 14.04 -0.42 -21.53
N LYS A 61 14.80 -0.63 -20.46
CA LYS A 61 16.28 -0.61 -20.54
C LYS A 61 16.84 -1.63 -21.50
N THR A 62 16.26 -2.83 -21.53
CA THR A 62 16.68 -3.89 -22.45
C THR A 62 16.30 -3.55 -23.88
N ALA A 63 15.10 -3.02 -24.12
CA ALA A 63 14.63 -2.64 -25.45
C ALA A 63 15.45 -1.51 -26.08
N HIS A 64 15.92 -0.56 -25.26
CA HIS A 64 16.68 0.64 -25.68
C HIS A 64 18.19 0.55 -25.41
N ASN A 65 18.71 -0.67 -25.18
CA ASN A 65 20.12 -0.95 -24.93
C ASN A 65 20.79 0.01 -23.93
N CYS A 66 20.07 0.38 -22.87
CA CYS A 66 20.51 1.43 -21.96
C CYS A 66 21.74 1.00 -21.16
N GLN A 67 22.79 1.81 -21.21
CA GLN A 67 24.04 1.58 -20.48
C GLN A 67 24.16 2.52 -19.28
N LYS A 68 24.74 2.03 -18.20
CA LYS A 68 25.04 2.86 -17.02
C LYS A 68 26.19 3.80 -17.37
N VAL A 69 25.95 5.10 -17.27
CA VAL A 69 26.96 6.13 -17.61
C VAL A 69 27.47 6.89 -16.41
N GLU A 70 26.64 7.06 -15.39
CA GLU A 70 27.01 7.87 -14.23
C GLU A 70 26.34 7.34 -12.97
N HIS A 71 27.00 7.53 -11.83
CA HIS A 71 26.44 7.27 -10.51
C HIS A 71 26.74 8.49 -9.65
N VAL A 72 25.68 9.20 -9.27
CA VAL A 72 25.76 10.29 -8.31
C VAL A 72 25.41 9.69 -6.96
N SER A 73 26.41 9.60 -6.09
CA SER A 73 26.18 9.23 -4.70
C SER A 73 25.32 10.29 -4.02
N GLY A 74 24.34 9.83 -3.26
CA GLY A 74 23.53 10.65 -2.40
C GLY A 74 24.37 11.17 -1.23
N ASP A 75 24.02 12.35 -0.76
CA ASP A 75 24.66 12.99 0.37
C ASP A 75 23.61 13.53 1.33
N VAL A 76 23.97 13.59 2.61
CA VAL A 76 23.14 14.15 3.67
C VAL A 76 23.86 15.35 4.23
N LEU A 77 23.38 16.52 3.86
CA LEU A 77 23.98 17.81 4.19
C LEU A 77 23.23 18.41 5.38
N PRO A 78 23.82 18.41 6.59
CA PRO A 78 23.24 19.12 7.71
C PRO A 78 23.33 20.64 7.46
N ILE A 79 22.22 21.33 7.58
CA ILE A 79 22.11 22.78 7.43
C ILE A 79 21.88 23.38 8.81
N PHE A 80 22.78 24.28 9.21
CA PHE A 80 22.63 25.10 10.42
C PHE A 80 22.44 26.55 9.99
N GLY A 81 21.42 27.20 10.53
CA GLY A 81 21.11 28.59 10.24
C GLY A 81 20.53 29.30 11.45
N VAL A 82 20.38 30.61 11.36
CA VAL A 82 19.59 31.40 12.30
C VAL A 82 18.35 31.88 11.59
N ASN A 83 17.19 31.66 12.18
CA ASN A 83 15.92 32.04 11.58
C ASN A 83 15.84 33.58 11.58
N PRO A 84 15.81 34.24 10.41
CA PRO A 84 15.95 35.69 10.31
C PRO A 84 14.79 36.48 10.94
N SER A 85 13.68 35.82 11.23
CA SER A 85 12.49 36.43 11.84
C SER A 85 12.54 36.54 13.37
N ASN A 86 13.24 35.63 14.04
CA ASN A 86 13.24 35.55 15.51
C ASN A 86 14.63 35.30 16.12
N GLY A 87 15.68 35.23 15.30
CA GLY A 87 17.07 35.05 15.73
C GLY A 87 17.37 33.68 16.34
N GLN A 88 16.43 32.73 16.30
CA GLN A 88 16.60 31.42 16.91
C GLN A 88 17.45 30.51 16.01
N PRO A 89 18.33 29.67 16.57
CA PRO A 89 19.04 28.66 15.81
C PRO A 89 18.05 27.66 15.18
N SER A 90 18.27 27.36 13.91
CA SER A 90 17.49 26.44 13.09
C SER A 90 18.42 25.35 12.54
N PHE A 91 17.92 24.12 12.57
CA PHE A 91 18.60 22.95 12.04
C PHE A 91 17.73 22.31 10.97
N GLY A 92 18.31 22.07 9.80
CA GLY A 92 17.70 21.39 8.68
C GLY A 92 18.60 20.28 8.17
N VAL A 93 18.03 19.39 7.38
CA VAL A 93 18.79 18.34 6.69
C VAL A 93 18.38 18.39 5.22
N ALA A 94 19.33 18.67 4.34
CA ALA A 94 19.15 18.47 2.90
C ALA A 94 19.61 17.05 2.56
N ILE A 95 18.75 16.30 1.87
CA ILE A 95 19.05 14.94 1.45
C ILE A 95 19.09 14.95 -0.08
N GLU A 96 20.26 14.66 -0.65
CA GLU A 96 20.40 14.36 -2.06
C GLU A 96 20.34 12.84 -2.26
N PRO A 97 19.35 12.32 -3.00
CA PRO A 97 19.21 10.88 -3.19
C PRO A 97 20.27 10.34 -4.17
N ASP A 98 20.76 9.12 -3.87
CA ASP A 98 21.54 8.33 -4.82
C ASP A 98 20.77 8.18 -6.14
N LYS A 99 21.44 8.45 -7.26
CA LYS A 99 20.84 8.29 -8.59
C LYS A 99 21.85 7.76 -9.60
N VAL A 100 21.37 6.88 -10.46
CA VAL A 100 22.13 6.29 -11.56
C VAL A 100 21.64 6.86 -12.88
N GLY A 101 22.56 7.40 -13.67
CA GLY A 101 22.32 7.81 -15.04
C GLY A 101 22.43 6.60 -16.00
N TRP A 102 21.37 6.38 -16.78
CA TRP A 102 21.31 5.38 -17.85
C TRP A 102 21.21 6.08 -19.20
N ARG A 103 22.22 5.92 -20.06
CA ARG A 103 22.23 6.42 -21.43
C ARG A 103 21.65 5.36 -22.36
N CYS A 104 20.58 5.69 -23.04
CA CYS A 104 19.90 4.80 -23.97
C CYS A 104 20.26 5.15 -25.43
N ASP A 105 19.92 4.25 -26.35
CA ASP A 105 20.18 4.40 -27.79
C ASP A 105 19.40 5.54 -28.47
N ASP A 106 18.30 5.98 -27.84
CA ASP A 106 17.51 7.16 -28.19
C ASP A 106 18.24 8.49 -27.97
N GLY A 107 19.43 8.48 -27.36
CA GLY A 107 20.20 9.69 -27.08
C GLY A 107 19.68 10.48 -25.88
N VAL A 108 18.86 9.88 -25.01
CA VAL A 108 18.41 10.45 -23.73
C VAL A 108 19.13 9.77 -22.56
N THR A 109 19.44 10.56 -21.52
CA THR A 109 19.98 10.03 -20.26
C THR A 109 18.89 10.04 -19.20
N TYR A 110 18.47 8.86 -18.77
CA TYR A 110 17.46 8.68 -17.74
C TYR A 110 18.11 8.54 -16.36
N TRP A 111 17.71 9.40 -15.42
CA TRP A 111 18.16 9.36 -14.04
C TRP A 111 17.16 8.57 -13.19
N ARG A 112 17.65 7.55 -12.50
CA ARG A 112 16.84 6.62 -11.72
C ARG A 112 17.51 6.28 -10.40
#